data_AF-F3PU70-F1
#
_entry.id   AF-F3PU70-F1
#
_cell.length_a   1.000
_cell.length_b   1.000
_cell.length_c   1.000
_cell.angle_alpha   90.00
_cell.angle_beta   90.00
_cell.angle_gamma   90.00
#
_symmetry.space_group_name_H-M   'P 1'
#
loop_
_entity.id
_entity.type
_entity.pdbx_description
1 polymer ?
#
loop_
_entity_poly.entity_id
_entity_poly.type
_entity_poly.pdbx_seq_one_letter_code
_entity_poly.pdbx_strand_id
1 'polypeptide(L)' 'MATAALKIRLSCNQILELAQQLSDEDKLELNRALAAEVRSIKLRRLLNALRADEISQEDIDSEVEAVRQEIYEKRQ' A
#
# COMPACT_ATOMS: atom_id res chain seq x y z
N MET A 1 35.73 -11.57 -0.41
CA MET A 1 35.96 -10.28 -1.09
C MET A 1 34.92 -9.31 -0.56
N ALA A 2 35.35 -8.17 -0.02
CA ALA A 2 34.44 -7.19 0.58
C ALA A 2 33.57 -6.57 -0.52
N THR A 3 32.25 -6.77 -0.44
CA THR A 3 31.28 -6.09 -1.31
C THR A 3 31.18 -4.65 -0.87
N ALA A 4 32.07 -3.81 -1.39
CA ALA A 4 31.92 -2.36 -1.27
C ALA A 4 30.56 -1.97 -1.85
N ALA A 5 29.68 -1.45 -1.00
CA ALA A 5 28.35 -1.01 -1.40
C ALA A 5 28.49 0.23 -2.30
N LEU A 6 28.61 -0.01 -3.61
CA LEU A 6 28.62 1.02 -4.62
C LEU A 6 27.24 1.72 -4.59
N LYS A 7 27.21 3.01 -4.21
CA LYS A 7 26.02 3.87 -4.34
C LYS A 7 25.82 4.22 -5.81
N ILE A 8 25.41 3.25 -6.61
CA ILE A 8 25.11 3.46 -8.03
C ILE A 8 23.66 3.93 -8.13
N ARG A 9 23.45 5.18 -8.56
CA ARG A 9 22.14 5.62 -9.04
C ARG A 9 22.00 5.15 -10.48
N LEU A 10 21.23 4.08 -10.68
CA LEU A 10 20.88 3.57 -12.01
C LEU A 10 19.52 4.13 -12.42
N SER A 11 19.41 4.56 -13.67
CA SER A 11 18.13 4.84 -14.33
C SER A 11 17.42 3.54 -14.69
N CYS A 12 16.11 3.61 -14.91
CA CYS A 12 15.30 2.44 -15.29
C CYS A 12 15.85 1.74 -16.55
N ASN A 13 16.31 2.51 -17.53
CA ASN A 13 16.89 1.97 -18.76
C ASN A 13 18.18 1.19 -18.50
N GLN A 14 19.04 1.69 -17.61
CA GLN A 14 20.27 0.99 -17.23
C GLN A 14 19.97 -0.29 -16.46
N ILE A 15 18.93 -0.30 -15.61
CA ILE A 15 18.47 -1.53 -14.93
C ILE A 15 17.93 -2.53 -15.95
N LEU A 16 17.21 -2.08 -16.98
CA LEU A 16 16.69 -2.92 -18.05
C LEU A 16 17.83 -3.59 -18.84
N GLU A 17 18.84 -2.82 -19.23
CA GLU A 17 20.03 -3.34 -19.92
C GLU A 17 20.73 -4.42 -19.09
N LEU A 18 20.88 -4.20 -17.77
CA LEU A 18 21.45 -5.20 -16.86
C LEU A 18 20.56 -6.45 -16.76
N ALA A 19 19.24 -6.27 -16.66
CA ALA A 19 18.30 -7.39 -16.59
C ALA A 19 18.28 -8.22 -17.90
N GLN A 20 18.55 -7.60 -19.05
CA GLN A 20 18.65 -8.29 -20.34
C GLN A 20 19.87 -9.22 -20.41
N GLN A 21 20.94 -8.90 -19.70
CA GLN A 21 22.17 -9.70 -19.65
C GLN A 21 22.07 -10.95 -18.76
N LEU A 22 21.01 -11.05 -17.95
CA LEU A 22 20.77 -12.20 -17.08
C LEU A 22 20.45 -13.48 -17.87
N SER A 23 20.69 -14.63 -17.24
CA SER A 23 20.23 -15.92 -17.74
C SER A 23 18.68 -16.00 -17.75
N ASP A 24 18.12 -16.95 -18.50
CA ASP A 24 16.65 -17.11 -18.54
C ASP A 24 16.08 -17.49 -17.17
N GLU A 25 16.80 -18.29 -16.38
CA GLU A 25 16.40 -18.66 -15.01
C GLU A 25 16.39 -17.43 -14.08
N ASP A 26 17.45 -16.62 -14.12
CA ASP A 26 17.55 -15.41 -13.30
C ASP A 26 16.50 -14.36 -13.70
N LYS A 27 16.18 -14.25 -14.99
CA LYS A 27 15.10 -13.37 -15.47
C LYS A 27 13.75 -13.80 -14.92
N LEU A 28 13.47 -15.10 -14.89
CA LEU A 28 12.23 -15.63 -14.32
C LEU A 28 12.15 -15.39 -12.82
N GLU A 29 13.25 -15.55 -12.09
CA GLU A 29 13.31 -15.26 -10.66
C GLU A 29 13.11 -13.77 -10.37
N LEU A 30 13.83 -12.91 -11.10
CA LEU A 30 13.69 -11.45 -11.00
C LEU A 30 12.27 -10.99 -11.31
N ASN A 31 11.64 -11.57 -12.33
CA ASN A 31 10.25 -11.27 -12.68
C ASN A 31 9.29 -11.61 -11.52
N ARG A 32 9.45 -12.79 -10.88
CA ARG A 32 8.61 -13.19 -9.74
C ARG A 32 8.77 -12.25 -8.56
N ALA A 33 10.00 -11.85 -8.24
CA ALA A 33 10.29 -10.91 -7.16
C ALA A 33 9.66 -9.53 -7.43
N LEU A 34 9.90 -8.96 -8.61
CA LEU A 34 9.31 -7.68 -9.02
C LEU A 34 7.78 -7.72 -9.06
N ALA A 35 7.20 -8.82 -9.54
CA ALA A 35 5.75 -8.99 -9.55
C ALA A 35 5.17 -9.01 -8.12
N ALA A 36 5.87 -9.59 -7.15
CA ALA A 36 5.45 -9.56 -5.74
C ALA A 36 5.48 -8.13 -5.18
N GLU A 37 6.55 -7.37 -5.42
CA GLU A 37 6.64 -5.97 -4.98
C GLU A 37 5.57 -5.09 -5.62
N VAL A 38 5.35 -5.24 -6.94
CA VAL A 38 4.32 -4.49 -7.67
C VAL A 38 2.93 -4.80 -7.11
N ARG A 39 2.64 -6.06 -6.77
CA ARG A 39 1.37 -6.41 -6.09
C ARG A 39 1.23 -5.66 -4.78
N SER A 40 2.25 -5.66 -3.92
CA SER A 40 2.21 -4.93 -2.65
C SER A 40 2.04 -3.42 -2.83
N ILE A 41 2.69 -2.82 -3.84
CA ILE A 41 2.51 -1.39 -4.18
C ILE A 41 1.06 -1.12 -4.58
N LYS A 42 0.48 -1.94 -5.46
CA LYS A 42 -0.92 -1.79 -5.91
C LYS A 42 -1.90 -1.95 -4.75
N LEU A 43 -1.71 -2.96 -3.90
CA LEU A 43 -2.54 -3.20 -2.73
C LEU A 43 -2.47 -2.04 -1.73
N ARG A 44 -1.28 -1.47 -1.48
CA ARG A 44 -1.15 -0.28 -0.62
C ARG A 44 -1.85 0.94 -1.21
N ARG A 45 -1.76 1.14 -2.53
CA ARG A 45 -2.49 2.22 -3.21
C ARG A 45 -4.00 2.05 -3.09
N LEU A 46 -4.50 0.83 -3.28
CA LEU A 46 -5.92 0.50 -3.11
C LEU A 46 -6.34 0.70 -1.66
N LEU A 47 -5.56 0.21 -0.69
CA LEU A 47 -5.84 0.40 0.72
C LEU A 47 -5.92 1.89 1.07
N ASN A 48 -4.99 2.71 0.60
CA ASN A 48 -5.03 4.15 0.84
C ASN A 48 -6.22 4.85 0.17
N ALA A 49 -6.64 4.38 -1.01
CA ALA A 49 -7.81 4.93 -1.71
C ALA A 49 -9.14 4.48 -1.09
N LEU A 50 -9.17 3.31 -0.46
CA LEU A 50 -10.34 2.72 0.20
C LEU A 50 -10.37 2.98 1.70
N ARG A 51 -9.31 3.55 2.27
CA ARG A 51 -9.27 3.92 3.68
C ARG A 51 -10.29 5.04 3.85
N ALA A 52 -11.48 4.68 4.30
CA ALA A 52 -12.40 5.62 4.90
C ALA A 52 -11.70 6.21 6.14
N ASP A 53 -11.98 7.47 6.43
CA ASP A 53 -11.55 8.07 7.69
C ASP A 53 -11.97 7.13 8.83
N GLU A 54 -11.03 6.84 9.73
CA GLU A 54 -11.34 6.04 10.91
C GLU A 54 -12.40 6.81 11.69
N ILE A 55 -13.62 6.26 11.78
CA ILE A 55 -14.71 6.85 12.56
C ILE A 55 -14.25 6.86 14.02
N SER A 56 -14.19 8.04 14.63
CA SER A 56 -13.77 8.15 16.02
C SER A 56 -14.88 7.66 16.96
N GLN A 57 -14.51 7.23 18.18
CA GLN A 57 -15.51 6.87 19.19
C GLN A 57 -16.42 8.08 19.53
N GLU A 58 -15.88 9.28 19.45
CA GLU A 58 -16.63 10.53 19.67
C GLU A 58 -17.70 10.77 18.59
N ASP A 59 -17.41 10.46 17.32
CA ASP A 59 -18.40 10.53 16.23
C ASP A 59 -19.53 9.52 16.45
N ILE A 60 -19.20 8.32 16.92
CA ILE A 60 -20.18 7.27 17.24
C ILE A 60 -21.07 7.72 18.41
N ASP A 61 -20.46 8.21 19.49
CA ASP A 61 -21.17 8.61 20.69
C ASP A 61 -22.10 9.81 20.40
N SER A 62 -21.63 10.76 19.60
CA SER A 62 -22.44 11.92 19.17
C SER A 62 -23.69 11.50 18.41
N GLU A 63 -23.57 10.57 17.47
CA GLU A 63 -24.71 10.09 16.68
C GLU A 63 -25.69 9.27 17.54
N VAL A 64 -25.16 8.46 18.47
CA VAL A 64 -25.98 7.70 19.42
C VAL A 64 -26.77 8.63 20.34
N GLU A 65 -26.15 9.68 20.87
CA GLU A 65 -26.84 10.65 21.73
C GLU A 65 -27.88 11.47 20.96
N ALA A 66 -27.61 11.85 19.70
CA ALA A 66 -28.60 12.51 18.85
C ALA A 66 -29.85 11.62 18.65
N VAL A 67 -29.66 10.33 18.36
CA VAL A 67 -30.76 9.38 18.22
C VAL A 67 -31.51 9.16 19.55
N ARG A 68 -30.79 9.09 20.69
CA ARG A 68 -31.43 8.99 22.02
C ARG A 68 -32.33 10.19 22.30
N GLN A 69 -31.84 11.40 22.04
CA GLN A 69 -32.62 12.64 22.20
C GLN A 69 -33.89 12.60 21.34
N GLU A 70 -33.77 12.26 20.05
CA GLU A 70 -34.93 12.19 19.15
C GLU A 70 -35.99 11.18 19.63
N ILE A 71 -35.57 10.04 20.21
CA ILE A 71 -36.49 9.06 20.80
C ILE A 71 -37.18 9.61 22.04
N TYR A 72 -36.48 10.34 22.91
CA TYR A 72 -37.07 10.96 24.09
C TYR A 72 -38.07 12.05 23.73
N GLU A 73 -37.74 12.90 22.77
CA GLU A 73 -38.63 13.96 22.26
C GLU A 73 -39.91 13.39 21.65
N LYS A 74 -39.82 12.28 20.90
CA LYS A 74 -41.00 11.60 20.35
C LYS A 74 -41.87 10.89 21.40
N ARG A 75 -41.35 10.68 22.60
CA ARG A 75 -42.09 10.06 23.73
C ARG A 75 -42.77 11.09 24.64
N GLN A 76 -42.46 12.39 24.50
CA GLN A 76 -43.20 13.49 25.12
C GLN A 76 -44.36 13.93 24.23
#